data_AF-A0A968RQR6-F1
#
_entry.id   AF-A0A968RQR6-F1
#
_cell.length_a   1.000
_cell.length_b   1.000
_cell.length_c   1.000
_cell.angle_alpha   90.00
_cell.angle_beta   90.00
_cell.angle_gamma   90.00
#
_symmetry.space_group_name_H-M   'P 1'
#
loop_
_entity.id
_entity.type
_entity.pdbx_description
1 polymer ?
#
loop_
_entity_poly.entity_id
_entity_poly.type
_entity_poly.pdbx_seq_one_letter_code
_entity_poly.pdbx_strand_id
1 'polypeptide(L)'
;MILDTNDEDNTDLSEEETDEETVIEEHELILSTTAKHYLPKGDWYDFYTNQRLEGKQFVEVDVDLAHIPMYILAGSTIPMYPVQQYVGAIRIELVTLKVYFDAEQDFFESVFFEDNGDGYDYKSSLTKENYTYRIFIQESEPSKFFLTQFVEDYRNVSYQFLIQVIGLPFTPTICELDGQPYPFEQTNWVSLTCPSSFESLVLR
;
A
#
# COMPACT_ATOMS: atom_id res chain seq x y z
N MET A 1 49.44 32.57 -9.22
CA MET A 1 49.88 33.61 -10.17
C MET A 1 49.27 33.22 -11.50
N ILE A 2 48.28 34.00 -11.97
CA ILE A 2 47.49 33.78 -13.19
C ILE A 2 48.00 34.73 -14.28
N LEU A 3 47.67 34.40 -15.55
CA LEU A 3 47.51 35.23 -16.76
C LEU A 3 48.71 35.15 -17.72
N ASP A 4 48.60 35.05 -19.06
CA ASP A 4 47.53 35.18 -20.09
C ASP A 4 48.12 34.58 -21.42
N THR A 5 47.46 33.78 -22.27
CA THR A 5 46.46 33.99 -23.38
C THR A 5 46.94 34.62 -24.71
N ASN A 6 46.41 34.03 -25.80
CA ASN A 6 46.20 34.47 -27.22
C ASN A 6 47.31 34.20 -28.26
N ASP A 7 47.08 33.30 -29.23
CA ASP A 7 46.39 33.42 -30.56
C ASP A 7 47.46 33.77 -31.64
N GLU A 8 47.50 33.30 -32.90
CA GLU A 8 46.58 32.75 -33.90
C GLU A 8 47.47 32.17 -35.04
N ASP A 9 46.98 31.23 -35.86
CA ASP A 9 46.91 31.31 -37.35
C ASP A 9 46.81 29.91 -38.01
N ASN A 10 45.93 29.82 -39.00
CA ASN A 10 45.39 28.61 -39.65
C ASN A 10 45.68 28.66 -41.16
N THR A 11 46.15 27.57 -41.80
CA THR A 11 45.98 27.36 -43.26
C THR A 11 46.00 25.87 -43.66
N ASP A 12 44.80 25.32 -43.85
CA ASP A 12 44.25 24.46 -44.93
C ASP A 12 45.05 23.39 -45.72
N LEU A 13 44.43 22.18 -45.72
CA LEU A 13 44.19 21.18 -46.79
C LEU A 13 45.30 20.29 -47.38
N SER A 14 45.17 18.98 -47.16
CA SER A 14 44.92 17.99 -48.24
C SER A 14 44.39 16.66 -47.68
N GLU A 15 43.58 16.01 -48.52
CA GLU A 15 42.61 14.93 -48.33
C GLU A 15 43.18 13.57 -47.90
N GLU A 16 42.37 12.77 -47.19
CA GLU A 16 41.93 11.44 -47.66
C GLU A 16 40.79 10.90 -46.76
N GLU A 17 39.57 10.90 -47.30
CA GLU A 17 38.43 10.14 -46.79
C GLU A 17 38.67 8.64 -47.03
N THR A 18 38.53 7.84 -45.99
CA THR A 18 38.16 6.42 -46.13
C THR A 18 36.95 6.16 -45.25
N ASP A 19 35.82 6.07 -45.93
CA ASP A 19 34.53 5.64 -45.38
C ASP A 19 34.63 4.18 -44.92
N GLU A 20 34.70 3.96 -43.61
CA GLU A 20 34.15 2.76 -42.99
C GLU A 20 33.14 3.18 -41.94
N GLU A 21 31.94 3.44 -42.44
CA GLU A 21 30.72 3.63 -41.67
C GLU A 21 30.35 2.28 -41.00
N THR A 22 30.96 1.96 -39.85
CA THR A 22 30.40 0.93 -38.98
C THR A 22 29.20 1.51 -38.26
N VAL A 23 28.05 1.44 -38.93
CA VAL A 23 26.74 1.62 -38.32
C VAL A 23 26.56 0.48 -37.32
N ILE A 24 26.80 0.75 -36.04
CA ILE A 24 26.36 -0.12 -34.96
C ILE A 24 24.86 0.14 -34.78
N GLU A 25 24.04 -0.34 -35.70
CA GLU A 25 22.59 -0.43 -35.55
C GLU A 25 22.23 -1.70 -34.78
N GLU A 26 22.66 -1.79 -33.53
CA GLU A 26 22.04 -2.69 -32.56
C GLU A 26 21.93 -1.97 -31.23
N HIS A 27 20.92 -1.11 -31.11
CA HIS A 27 20.30 -0.89 -29.81
C HIS A 27 19.51 -2.16 -29.47
N GLU A 28 20.20 -3.21 -29.02
CA GLU A 28 19.54 -4.24 -28.23
C GLU A 28 18.99 -3.55 -26.99
N LEU A 29 17.70 -3.25 -27.02
CA LEU A 29 16.97 -2.86 -25.84
C LEU A 29 16.92 -4.10 -24.96
N ILE A 30 17.92 -4.25 -24.08
CA ILE A 30 17.92 -5.29 -23.06
C ILE A 30 16.79 -4.91 -22.11
N LEU A 31 15.58 -5.40 -22.40
CA LEU A 31 14.48 -5.37 -21.45
C LEU A 31 14.93 -6.21 -20.27
N SER A 32 15.26 -5.56 -19.16
CA SER A 32 15.43 -6.25 -17.89
C SER A 32 14.09 -6.89 -17.56
N THR A 33 14.02 -8.22 -17.63
CA THR A 33 12.82 -8.96 -17.22
C THR A 33 12.65 -8.98 -15.72
N THR A 34 13.62 -8.46 -14.97
CA THR A 34 13.64 -8.39 -13.52
C THR A 34 13.89 -6.95 -13.04
N ALA A 35 13.23 -6.57 -11.94
CA ALA A 35 13.50 -5.33 -11.23
C ALA A 35 13.97 -5.64 -9.80
N LYS A 36 14.90 -4.81 -9.30
CA LYS A 36 15.40 -4.86 -7.93
C LYS A 36 14.78 -3.75 -7.11
N HIS A 37 14.04 -4.12 -6.07
CA HIS A 37 13.41 -3.18 -5.15
C HIS A 37 14.01 -3.34 -3.76
N TYR A 38 14.48 -2.25 -3.17
CA TYR A 38 14.92 -2.28 -1.78
C TYR A 38 13.72 -2.12 -0.85
N LEU A 39 13.51 -3.10 0.03
CA LEU A 39 12.52 -3.01 1.10
C LEU A 39 13.21 -2.42 2.35
N PRO A 40 12.72 -1.28 2.90
CA PRO A 40 13.21 -0.73 4.15
C PRO A 40 13.03 -1.67 5.35
N LYS A 41 13.49 -1.25 6.53
CA LYS A 41 13.25 -1.98 7.79
C LYS A 41 11.76 -2.23 8.01
N GLY A 42 11.44 -3.43 8.49
CA GLY A 42 10.09 -3.90 8.79
C GLY A 42 9.78 -5.15 7.98
N ASP A 43 8.69 -5.83 8.33
CA ASP A 43 8.11 -6.86 7.47
C ASP A 43 7.21 -6.23 6.42
N TRP A 44 7.19 -6.85 5.24
CA TRP A 44 6.41 -6.41 4.10
C TRP A 44 5.55 -7.56 3.59
N TYR A 45 4.47 -7.22 2.88
CA TYR A 45 3.61 -8.17 2.21
C TYR A 45 3.51 -7.79 0.75
N ASP A 46 3.71 -8.75 -0.15
CA ASP A 46 3.35 -8.56 -1.56
C ASP A 46 1.84 -8.36 -1.69
N PHE A 47 1.41 -7.27 -2.35
CA PHE A 47 0.01 -6.87 -2.38
C PHE A 47 -0.91 -7.89 -3.09
N TYR A 48 -0.39 -8.60 -4.09
CA TYR A 48 -1.18 -9.51 -4.93
C TYR A 48 -1.26 -10.90 -4.33
N THR A 49 -0.13 -11.41 -3.85
CA THR A 49 0.01 -12.77 -3.32
C THR A 49 -0.22 -12.85 -1.81
N ASN A 50 -0.14 -11.72 -1.11
CA ASN A 50 -0.11 -11.62 0.35
C ASN A 50 1.06 -12.36 1.00
N GLN A 51 2.12 -12.69 0.24
CA GLN A 51 3.31 -13.33 0.79
C GLN A 51 4.10 -12.34 1.65
N ARG A 52 4.49 -12.76 2.86
CA ARG A 52 5.38 -11.98 3.74
C ARG A 52 6.83 -12.01 3.22
N LEU A 53 7.47 -10.85 3.26
CA LEU A 53 8.83 -10.57 2.82
C LEU A 53 9.54 -9.83 3.96
N GLU A 54 10.75 -10.27 4.30
CA GLU A 54 11.57 -9.56 5.28
C GLU A 54 12.17 -8.29 4.64
N GLY A 55 12.23 -7.20 5.41
CA GLY A 55 12.85 -5.94 4.97
C GLY A 55 14.37 -5.91 5.05
N LYS A 56 14.93 -4.70 4.88
CA LYS A 56 16.38 -4.41 4.81
C LYS A 56 17.14 -5.15 3.71
N GLN A 57 16.45 -5.61 2.67
CA GLN A 57 17.05 -6.34 1.57
C GLN A 57 16.46 -5.92 0.23
N PHE A 58 17.16 -6.29 -0.83
CA PHE A 58 16.62 -6.20 -2.18
C PHE A 58 15.77 -7.44 -2.47
N VAL A 59 14.58 -7.23 -3.02
CA VAL A 59 13.78 -8.27 -3.64
C VAL A 59 13.92 -8.15 -5.16
N GLU A 60 14.15 -9.28 -5.81
CA GLU A 60 14.14 -9.42 -7.26
C GLU A 60 12.76 -9.92 -7.68
N VAL A 61 12.09 -9.19 -8.57
CA VAL A 61 10.77 -9.56 -9.07
C VAL A 61 10.76 -9.51 -10.58
N ASP A 62 10.15 -10.52 -11.18
CA ASP A 62 9.88 -10.58 -12.60
C ASP A 62 8.91 -9.45 -12.96
N VAL A 63 9.33 -8.58 -13.87
CA VAL A 63 8.51 -7.46 -14.34
C VAL A 63 7.65 -7.97 -15.48
N ASP A 64 6.37 -8.15 -15.19
CA ASP A 64 5.33 -8.36 -16.19
C ASP A 64 4.63 -7.01 -16.46
N LEU A 65 4.37 -6.70 -17.73
CA LEU A 65 3.61 -5.49 -18.11
C LEU A 65 2.22 -5.44 -17.46
N ALA A 66 1.67 -6.59 -17.06
CA ALA A 66 0.40 -6.66 -16.36
C ALA A 66 0.50 -6.38 -14.85
N HIS A 67 1.69 -6.43 -14.25
CA HIS A 67 1.86 -6.40 -12.79
C HIS A 67 2.93 -5.40 -12.36
N ILE A 68 2.50 -4.32 -11.74
CA ILE A 68 3.40 -3.36 -11.07
C ILE A 68 3.67 -3.88 -9.66
N PRO A 69 4.93 -4.18 -9.27
CA PRO A 69 5.24 -4.65 -7.92
C PRO A 69 4.79 -3.66 -6.84
N MET A 70 4.02 -4.15 -5.87
CA MET A 70 3.51 -3.35 -4.76
C MET A 70 3.67 -4.14 -3.45
N TYR A 71 4.20 -3.46 -2.43
CA TYR A 71 4.45 -4.04 -1.12
C TYR A 71 3.78 -3.21 -0.04
N ILE A 72 3.15 -3.90 0.90
CA ILE A 72 2.44 -3.30 2.03
C ILE A 72 3.27 -3.55 3.30
N LEU A 73 3.53 -2.50 4.06
CA LEU A 73 4.21 -2.64 5.35
C LEU A 73 3.31 -3.42 6.32
N ALA A 74 3.89 -4.40 7.02
CA ALA A 74 3.21 -5.10 8.11
C ALA A 74 2.67 -4.08 9.13
N GLY A 75 1.48 -4.35 9.67
CA GLY A 75 0.81 -3.40 10.54
C GLY A 75 -0.32 -2.64 9.84
N SER A 76 -0.21 -2.46 8.52
CA SER A 76 -1.12 -1.61 7.75
C SER A 76 -2.53 -2.19 7.67
N THR A 77 -3.52 -1.32 7.83
CA THR A 77 -4.93 -1.57 7.48
C THR A 77 -5.27 -0.81 6.19
N ILE A 78 -5.56 -1.55 5.11
CA ILE A 78 -5.82 -1.00 3.77
C ILE A 78 -7.31 -1.13 3.43
N PRO A 79 -8.07 -0.02 3.31
CA PRO A 79 -9.45 -0.05 2.85
C PRO A 79 -9.53 -0.21 1.33
N MET A 80 -10.39 -1.11 0.88
CA MET A 80 -10.62 -1.44 -0.52
C MET A 80 -12.12 -1.32 -0.82
N TYR A 81 -12.47 -0.33 -1.64
CA TYR A 81 -13.82 -0.15 -2.15
C TYR A 81 -14.13 -1.12 -3.30
N PRO A 82 -15.41 -1.43 -3.55
CA PRO A 82 -15.82 -2.18 -4.73
C PRO A 82 -15.42 -1.45 -6.01
N VAL A 83 -15.05 -2.24 -7.03
CA VAL A 83 -14.70 -1.72 -8.36
C VAL A 83 -15.91 -1.01 -8.96
N GLN A 84 -15.68 0.21 -9.45
CA GLN A 84 -16.68 1.05 -10.08
C GLN A 84 -16.06 1.81 -11.26
N GLN A 85 -16.87 2.11 -12.28
CA GLN A 85 -16.40 2.76 -13.50
C GLN A 85 -15.98 4.22 -13.27
N TYR A 86 -16.65 4.90 -12.34
CA TYR A 86 -16.39 6.26 -11.92
C TYR A 86 -16.83 6.45 -10.47
N VAL A 87 -16.33 7.48 -9.79
CA VAL A 87 -16.63 7.77 -8.38
C VAL A 87 -18.13 8.05 -8.22
N GLY A 88 -18.78 7.34 -7.29
CA GLY A 88 -20.21 7.50 -7.01
C GLY A 88 -21.13 6.78 -8.00
N ALA A 89 -20.60 5.91 -8.86
CA ALA A 89 -21.40 5.11 -9.77
C ALA A 89 -22.28 4.08 -9.03
N ILE A 90 -21.82 3.61 -7.88
CA ILE A 90 -22.53 2.63 -7.05
C ILE A 90 -22.65 3.13 -5.61
N ARG A 91 -23.72 2.69 -4.95
CA ARG A 91 -23.82 2.81 -3.50
C ARG A 91 -22.87 1.80 -2.86
N ILE A 92 -21.94 2.29 -2.05
CA ILE A 92 -21.02 1.43 -1.30
C ILE A 92 -21.79 0.84 -0.11
N GLU A 93 -21.93 -0.49 -0.10
CA GLU A 93 -22.56 -1.24 1.00
C GLU A 93 -21.53 -2.03 1.83
N LEU A 94 -20.38 -2.34 1.24
CA LEU A 94 -19.32 -3.11 1.85
C LEU A 94 -17.95 -2.53 1.46
N VAL A 95 -17.10 -2.29 2.44
CA VAL A 95 -15.69 -1.91 2.26
C VAL A 95 -14.83 -3.05 2.79
N THR A 96 -13.85 -3.52 2.03
CA THR A 96 -12.94 -4.56 2.52
C THR A 96 -11.78 -3.90 3.26
N LEU A 97 -11.52 -4.28 4.51
CA LEU A 97 -10.32 -3.88 5.25
C LEU A 97 -9.31 -5.03 5.19
N LYS A 98 -8.26 -4.89 4.41
CA LYS A 98 -7.12 -5.81 4.46
C LYS A 98 -6.19 -5.39 5.58
N VAL A 99 -6.06 -6.21 6.62
CA VAL A 99 -5.24 -5.95 7.79
C VAL A 99 -4.05 -6.89 7.79
N TYR A 100 -2.85 -6.35 7.62
CA TYR A 100 -1.63 -7.12 7.51
C TYR A 100 -0.97 -7.27 8.88
N PHE A 101 -0.80 -8.51 9.34
CA PHE A 101 -0.26 -8.81 10.66
C PHE A 101 1.16 -8.25 10.84
N ASP A 102 1.39 -7.49 11.89
CA ASP A 102 2.74 -7.13 12.37
C ASP A 102 3.11 -7.96 13.60
N ALA A 103 4.35 -8.44 13.65
CA ALA A 103 4.92 -9.17 14.77
C ALA A 103 6.00 -8.38 15.51
N GLU A 104 6.50 -7.29 14.93
CA GLU A 104 7.70 -6.59 15.43
C GLU A 104 7.37 -5.36 16.29
N GLN A 105 6.29 -4.65 15.99
CA GLN A 105 5.93 -3.41 16.69
C GLN A 105 4.86 -3.67 17.76
N ASP A 106 4.94 -2.89 18.85
CA ASP A 106 3.94 -2.94 19.93
C ASP A 106 2.55 -2.58 19.40
N PHE A 107 2.47 -1.57 18.53
CA PHE A 107 1.26 -1.19 17.82
C PHE A 107 1.56 -0.57 16.45
N PHE A 108 0.57 -0.57 15.57
CA PHE A 108 0.61 0.11 14.28
C PHE A 108 -0.68 0.89 14.02
N GLU A 109 -0.55 2.17 13.65
CA GLU A 109 -1.68 3.05 13.37
C GLU A 109 -1.92 3.18 11.86
N SER A 110 -3.17 3.04 11.42
CA SER A 110 -3.60 3.33 10.06
C SER A 110 -4.81 4.25 10.08
N VAL A 111 -4.78 5.32 9.29
CA VAL A 111 -5.86 6.30 9.22
C VAL A 111 -6.61 6.17 7.91
N PHE A 112 -7.92 6.02 8.00
CA PHE A 112 -8.84 6.03 6.89
C PHE A 112 -9.70 7.29 6.94
N PHE A 113 -9.53 8.14 5.93
CA PHE A 113 -10.23 9.41 5.78
C PHE A 113 -11.30 9.31 4.70
N GLU A 114 -12.50 9.79 5.02
CA GLU A 114 -13.62 9.92 4.08
C GLU A 114 -14.21 11.32 4.17
N ASP A 115 -14.62 11.90 3.04
CA ASP A 115 -15.35 13.17 2.98
C ASP A 115 -16.56 13.10 2.02
N ASN A 116 -17.18 14.25 1.74
CA ASN A 116 -18.33 14.33 0.83
C ASN A 116 -17.99 14.08 -0.65
N GLY A 117 -16.71 13.97 -1.02
CA GLY A 117 -16.25 13.74 -2.39
C GLY A 117 -16.35 14.95 -3.33
N ASP A 118 -17.06 16.02 -2.95
CA ASP A 118 -17.15 17.29 -3.69
C ASP A 118 -17.26 18.48 -2.71
N GLY A 119 -16.79 19.65 -3.15
CA GLY A 119 -16.81 20.90 -2.39
C GLY A 119 -15.62 21.14 -1.45
N TYR A 120 -15.70 22.22 -0.66
CA TYR A 120 -14.67 22.63 0.31
C TYR A 120 -15.11 22.45 1.76
N ASP A 121 -16.17 21.67 1.95
CA ASP A 121 -16.86 21.50 3.22
C ASP A 121 -15.98 20.84 4.29
N TYR A 122 -14.95 20.08 3.89
CA TYR A 122 -13.90 19.55 4.78
C TYR A 122 -13.01 20.64 5.41
N LYS A 123 -12.95 21.85 4.84
CA LYS A 123 -12.18 22.99 5.37
C LYS A 123 -12.96 23.85 6.34
N SER A 124 -14.29 23.66 6.43
CA SER A 124 -15.15 24.47 7.28
C SER A 124 -15.17 23.91 8.70
N SER A 125 -14.62 24.65 9.66
CA SER A 125 -14.67 24.30 11.08
C SER A 125 -16.08 24.39 11.70
N LEU A 126 -17.09 24.78 10.91
CA LEU A 126 -18.46 25.02 11.37
C LEU A 126 -19.37 23.79 11.25
N THR A 127 -18.93 22.72 10.60
CA THR A 127 -19.78 21.56 10.24
C THR A 127 -19.04 20.25 10.44
N LYS A 128 -19.19 19.66 11.63
CA LYS A 128 -18.55 18.40 12.09
C LYS A 128 -19.04 17.11 11.38
N GLU A 129 -19.75 17.23 10.28
CA GLU A 129 -20.43 16.11 9.59
C GLU A 129 -19.96 15.92 8.14
N ASN A 130 -18.89 16.60 7.73
CA ASN A 130 -18.43 16.64 6.34
C ASN A 130 -17.30 15.66 6.01
N TYR A 131 -16.65 15.12 7.04
CA TYR A 131 -15.61 14.12 6.91
C TYR A 131 -15.65 13.17 8.10
N THR A 132 -14.97 12.05 7.97
CA THR A 132 -14.77 11.05 9.03
C THR A 132 -13.33 10.57 8.99
N TYR A 133 -12.69 10.58 10.15
CA TYR A 133 -11.42 9.87 10.36
C TYR A 133 -11.71 8.59 11.12
N ARG A 134 -11.23 7.47 10.59
CA ARG A 134 -11.20 6.18 11.27
C ARG A 134 -9.74 5.83 11.52
N ILE A 135 -9.39 5.73 12.80
CA ILE A 135 -8.06 5.37 13.23
C ILE A 135 -8.10 3.91 13.65
N PHE A 136 -7.37 3.08 12.92
CA PHE A 136 -7.20 1.66 13.23
C PHE A 136 -5.88 1.47 13.93
N ILE A 137 -5.92 0.92 15.14
CA ILE A 137 -4.73 0.53 15.90
C ILE A 137 -4.67 -0.99 15.92
N GLN A 138 -3.64 -1.54 15.27
CA GLN A 138 -3.30 -2.94 15.37
C GLN A 138 -2.32 -3.15 16.51
N GLU A 139 -2.58 -4.15 17.34
CA GLU A 139 -1.64 -4.66 18.36
C GLU A 139 -1.59 -6.18 18.24
N SER A 140 -0.40 -6.75 18.47
CA SER A 140 -0.16 -8.17 18.24
C SER A 140 0.61 -8.81 19.39
N GLU A 141 0.19 -10.02 19.76
CA GLU A 141 0.94 -10.96 20.60
C GLU A 141 1.23 -12.23 19.77
N PRO A 142 2.16 -13.11 20.22
CA PRO A 142 2.47 -14.35 19.50
C PRO A 142 1.26 -15.26 19.20
N SER A 143 0.20 -15.17 20.01
CA SER A 143 -1.02 -15.98 19.86
C SER A 143 -2.30 -15.16 20.00
N LYS A 144 -2.23 -13.83 19.86
CA LYS A 144 -3.41 -12.96 19.86
C LYS A 144 -3.21 -11.80 18.91
N PHE A 145 -4.31 -11.34 18.35
CA PHE A 145 -4.34 -10.16 17.50
C PHE A 145 -5.47 -9.26 17.95
N PHE A 146 -5.20 -7.96 17.94
CA PHE A 146 -6.14 -6.91 18.31
C PHE A 146 -6.21 -5.88 17.18
N LEU A 147 -7.41 -5.46 16.86
CA LEU A 147 -7.67 -4.31 15.99
C LEU A 147 -8.71 -3.43 16.66
N THR A 148 -8.29 -2.24 17.06
CA THR A 148 -9.16 -1.24 17.69
C THR A 148 -9.46 -0.13 16.68
N GLN A 149 -10.71 0.32 16.62
CA GLN A 149 -11.12 1.48 15.81
C GLN A 149 -11.51 2.64 16.71
N PHE A 150 -11.01 3.82 16.40
CA PHE A 150 -11.54 5.10 16.88
C PHE A 150 -12.12 5.88 15.71
N VAL A 151 -13.26 6.54 15.93
CA VAL A 151 -13.92 7.35 14.91
C VAL A 151 -13.99 8.79 15.38
N GLU A 152 -13.38 9.71 14.63
CA GLU A 152 -13.49 11.14 14.85
C GLU A 152 -14.36 11.78 13.76
N ASP A 153 -15.26 12.66 14.19
CA ASP A 153 -16.24 13.38 13.37
C ASP A 153 -17.16 12.44 12.54
N TYR A 154 -18.40 12.28 13.02
CA TYR A 154 -19.28 11.22 12.55
C TYR A 154 -20.21 11.70 11.45
N ARG A 155 -19.88 11.35 10.20
CA ARG A 155 -20.90 11.17 9.17
C ARG A 155 -21.53 9.80 9.36
N ASN A 156 -22.86 9.73 9.38
CA ASN A 156 -23.56 8.45 9.38
C ASN A 156 -23.31 7.74 8.04
N VAL A 157 -22.32 6.84 8.00
CA VAL A 157 -22.03 5.97 6.86
C VAL A 157 -22.74 4.63 7.07
N SER A 158 -23.45 4.16 6.04
CA SER A 158 -24.33 2.99 6.14
C SER A 158 -23.70 1.67 5.66
N TYR A 159 -22.39 1.63 5.43
CA TYR A 159 -21.72 0.43 4.91
C TYR A 159 -21.20 -0.47 6.04
N GLN A 160 -20.93 -1.72 5.70
CA GLN A 160 -20.27 -2.71 6.56
C GLN A 160 -18.80 -2.86 6.17
N PHE A 161 -17.98 -3.39 7.07
CA PHE A 161 -16.64 -3.84 6.75
C PHE A 161 -16.60 -5.35 6.50
N LEU A 162 -15.88 -5.77 5.48
CA LEU A 162 -15.31 -7.12 5.38
C LEU A 162 -13.86 -7.03 5.84
N ILE A 163 -13.59 -7.46 7.07
CA ILE A 163 -12.22 -7.48 7.60
C ILE A 163 -11.54 -8.76 7.12
N GLN A 164 -10.33 -8.64 6.59
CA GLN A 164 -9.46 -9.75 6.21
C GLN A 164 -8.13 -9.60 6.97
N VAL A 165 -7.88 -10.47 7.95
CA VAL A 165 -6.63 -10.46 8.72
C VAL A 165 -5.64 -11.45 8.11
N ILE A 166 -4.56 -10.92 7.55
CA ILE A 166 -3.61 -11.61 6.70
C ILE A 166 -2.31 -11.84 7.46
N GLY A 167 -1.75 -13.05 7.38
CA GLY A 167 -0.41 -13.33 7.89
C GLY A 167 -0.33 -13.66 9.39
N LEU A 168 -1.46 -14.03 10.03
CA LEU A 168 -1.44 -14.49 11.43
C LEU A 168 -0.48 -15.69 11.60
N PRO A 169 0.41 -15.67 12.61
CA PRO A 169 1.34 -16.77 12.87
C PRO A 169 0.70 -17.91 13.68
N PHE A 170 -0.59 -17.80 13.98
CA PHE A 170 -1.39 -18.76 14.73
C PHE A 170 -2.75 -18.98 14.05
N THR A 171 -3.43 -20.07 14.42
CA THR A 171 -4.79 -20.37 13.96
C THR A 171 -5.78 -19.99 15.06
N PRO A 172 -6.50 -18.86 14.93
CA PRO A 172 -7.47 -18.47 15.94
C PRO A 172 -8.63 -19.47 16.01
N THR A 173 -9.09 -19.70 17.22
CA THR A 173 -10.30 -20.48 17.52
C THR A 173 -11.42 -19.61 18.06
N ILE A 174 -11.08 -18.40 18.51
CA ILE A 174 -11.98 -17.42 19.08
C ILE A 174 -11.86 -16.12 18.29
N CYS A 175 -13.01 -15.57 17.91
CA CYS A 175 -13.15 -14.22 17.41
C CYS A 175 -14.15 -13.48 18.31
N GLU A 176 -13.75 -12.32 18.81
CA GLU A 176 -14.63 -11.42 19.56
C GLU A 176 -14.71 -10.08 18.84
N LEU A 177 -15.93 -9.57 18.67
CA LEU A 177 -16.20 -8.22 18.18
C LEU A 177 -16.89 -7.46 19.32
N ASP A 178 -16.33 -6.32 19.72
CA ASP A 178 -16.84 -5.49 20.81
C ASP A 178 -17.06 -6.30 22.11
N GLY A 179 -16.14 -7.23 22.37
CA GLY A 179 -16.14 -8.12 23.54
C GLY A 179 -17.17 -9.25 23.51
N GLN A 180 -17.87 -9.47 22.39
CA GLN A 180 -18.82 -10.58 22.21
C GLN A 180 -18.31 -11.59 21.19
N PRO A 181 -18.54 -12.91 21.38
CA PRO A 181 -18.21 -13.91 20.38
C PRO A 181 -18.83 -13.58 19.02
N TYR A 182 -18.03 -13.66 17.96
CA TYR A 182 -18.43 -13.26 16.62
C TYR A 182 -18.05 -14.32 15.58
N PRO A 183 -18.92 -14.62 14.60
CA PRO A 183 -18.60 -15.58 13.56
C PRO A 183 -17.49 -15.07 12.64
N PHE A 184 -16.61 -15.98 12.23
CA PHE A 184 -15.56 -15.72 11.26
C PHE A 184 -15.32 -16.96 10.39
N GLU A 185 -14.73 -16.74 9.23
CA GLU A 185 -14.25 -17.79 8.35
C GLU A 185 -12.72 -17.78 8.35
N GLN A 186 -12.13 -18.96 8.13
CA GLN A 186 -10.69 -19.09 8.00
C GLN A 186 -10.37 -20.02 6.83
N THR A 187 -9.76 -19.45 5.80
CA THR A 187 -9.23 -20.19 4.65
C THR A 187 -7.72 -19.94 4.56
N ASN A 188 -7.30 -19.00 3.69
CA ASN A 188 -5.93 -18.50 3.59
C ASN A 188 -5.65 -17.35 4.58
N TRP A 189 -6.72 -16.70 5.06
CA TRP A 189 -6.72 -15.64 6.05
C TRP A 189 -8.01 -15.74 6.88
N VAL A 190 -8.07 -15.00 7.98
CA VAL A 190 -9.31 -14.82 8.75
C VAL A 190 -10.16 -13.77 8.06
N SER A 191 -11.46 -14.02 7.93
CA SER A 191 -12.41 -13.03 7.42
C SER A 191 -13.70 -12.99 8.22
N LEU A 192 -14.21 -11.77 8.45
CA LEU A 192 -15.53 -11.54 9.04
C LEU A 192 -16.16 -10.28 8.44
N THR A 193 -17.49 -10.25 8.38
CA THR A 193 -18.25 -9.05 8.02
C THR A 193 -18.87 -8.45 9.27
N CYS A 194 -18.65 -7.16 9.50
CA CYS A 194 -19.13 -6.46 10.70
C CYS A 194 -19.65 -5.05 10.37
N PRO A 195 -20.43 -4.42 11.28
CA PRO A 195 -20.78 -3.01 11.17
C PRO A 195 -19.54 -2.11 11.07
N SER A 196 -19.61 -1.02 10.31
CA SER A 196 -18.52 -0.03 10.26
C SER A 196 -18.30 0.71 11.58
N SER A 197 -19.20 0.55 12.54
CA SER A 197 -19.14 1.14 13.87
C SER A 197 -18.48 0.25 14.93
N PHE A 198 -17.85 -0.87 14.55
CA PHE A 198 -17.14 -1.71 15.52
C PHE A 198 -16.06 -0.90 16.25
N GLU A 199 -15.78 -1.22 17.51
CA GLU A 199 -14.76 -0.57 18.32
C GLU A 199 -13.54 -1.46 18.50
N SER A 200 -13.75 -2.78 18.62
CA SER A 200 -12.66 -3.74 18.84
C SER A 200 -12.91 -5.08 18.17
N LEU A 201 -11.84 -5.66 17.63
CA LEU A 201 -11.76 -7.03 17.13
C LEU A 201 -10.61 -7.73 17.83
N VAL A 202 -10.86 -8.92 18.36
CA VAL A 202 -9.84 -9.76 19.01
C VAL A 202 -9.87 -11.18 18.44
N LEU A 203 -8.71 -11.68 18.04
CA LEU A 203 -8.51 -13.06 17.57
C LEU A 203 -7.55 -13.80 18.51
N ARG A 204 -7.90 -15.03 18.91
CA ARG A 204 -7.11 -15.88 19.83
C ARG A 204 -7.19 -17.36 19.45
#